data_AF-A0A382F2I8-F1
#
_entry.id   AF-A0A382F2I8-F1
#
_cell.length_a   1.000
_cell.length_b   1.000
_cell.length_c   1.000
_cell.angle_alpha   90.00
_cell.angle_beta   90.00
_cell.angle_gamma   90.00
#
_symmetry.space_group_name_H-M   'P 1'
#
loop_
_entity.id
_entity.type
_entity.pdbx_description
1 polymer ?
#
loop_
_entity_poly.entity_id
_entity_poly.type
_entity_poly.pdbx_seq_one_letter_code
_entity_poly.pdbx_strand_id
1 'polypeptide(L)'
;GQVNGVIDDPGGIAAPDADSDGVADSDDTDDDNDGVADTSDAFPFDPAESVDTDGDGVGNNADTDDDGDGVLDADDALPLDATETVDTDGDGIGNNADNDDDGDGTSDGADAFPLDSMETVDTDGDGIGNNADSDDDNDGVPDATDIAPLDSTRHTESERGGAGSMFGCSVGNGGGNDASLPILLLLSGLWFVRRRKLLPDGGLTAS
;
A
#
# COMPACT_ATOMS: atom_id res chain seq x y z
N GLY A 1 64.48 37.72 51.70
CA GLY A 1 65.05 36.89 50.63
C GLY A 1 63.90 36.30 49.85
N GLN A 2 64.03 36.20 48.53
CA GLN A 2 63.06 35.52 47.67
C GLN A 2 63.14 34.00 47.86
N VAL A 3 62.01 33.31 47.70
CA VAL A 3 61.76 32.04 46.98
C VAL A 3 60.31 31.62 47.27
N ASN A 4 59.49 30.99 46.42
CA ASN A 4 59.30 30.95 44.96
C ASN A 4 57.75 30.95 44.81
N GLY A 5 57.11 31.53 43.80
CA GLY A 5 57.57 31.61 42.41
C GLY A 5 57.12 30.40 41.59
N VAL A 6 55.93 29.84 41.86
CA VAL A 6 55.22 28.96 40.91
C VAL A 6 54.47 29.88 39.95
N ILE A 7 55.02 30.03 38.74
CA ILE A 7 54.38 30.65 37.58
C ILE A 7 54.76 29.74 36.41
N ASP A 8 53.97 28.70 36.30
CA ASP A 8 54.06 27.62 35.35
C ASP A 8 52.58 27.23 35.13
N ASP A 9 51.87 27.68 34.10
CA ASP A 9 52.28 28.34 32.85
C ASP A 9 51.20 29.36 32.37
N PRO A 10 51.54 30.58 31.90
CA PRO A 10 50.58 31.55 31.35
C PRO A 10 50.31 31.41 29.84
N GLY A 11 50.75 30.33 29.17
CA GLY A 11 50.68 30.18 27.71
C GLY A 11 50.06 28.89 27.16
N GLY A 12 49.89 27.84 27.95
CA GLY A 12 49.18 26.63 27.56
C GLY A 12 47.70 26.92 27.32
N ILE A 13 47.26 26.79 26.07
CA ILE A 13 45.87 26.41 25.82
C ILE A 13 45.65 25.07 26.55
N ALA A 14 44.56 24.95 27.31
CA ALA A 14 44.10 23.63 27.68
C ALA A 14 43.93 22.81 26.39
N ALA A 15 44.15 21.50 26.47
CA ALA A 15 43.66 20.64 25.40
C ALA A 15 42.13 20.84 25.29
N PRO A 16 41.56 20.66 24.09
CA PRO A 16 40.12 20.42 23.96
C PRO A 16 39.66 19.36 24.98
N ASP A 17 38.46 19.61 25.52
CA ASP A 17 37.80 18.93 26.65
C ASP A 17 36.31 19.30 26.46
N ALA A 18 35.65 18.60 25.53
CA ALA A 18 34.37 19.03 24.97
C ALA A 18 33.18 18.87 25.94
N ASP A 19 33.14 17.78 26.71
CA ASP A 19 32.18 17.52 27.77
C ASP A 19 32.50 18.21 29.13
N SER A 20 33.74 18.66 29.33
CA SER A 20 34.27 19.18 30.61
C SER A 20 34.36 18.16 31.76
N ASP A 21 34.56 16.88 31.47
CA ASP A 21 34.87 15.80 32.42
C ASP A 21 36.24 15.99 33.09
N GLY A 22 37.22 16.51 32.33
CA GLY A 22 38.60 16.74 32.78
C GLY A 22 39.63 15.71 32.26
N VAL A 23 39.20 14.75 31.44
CA VAL A 23 40.01 14.16 30.36
C VAL A 23 40.08 15.19 29.21
N ALA A 24 40.83 14.90 28.15
CA ALA A 24 40.95 15.76 26.98
C ALA A 24 40.64 14.94 25.74
N ASP A 25 40.01 15.52 24.71
CA ASP A 25 39.49 14.82 23.52
C ASP A 25 40.51 13.82 22.89
N SER A 26 41.81 14.14 22.96
CA SER A 26 42.87 13.27 22.43
C SER A 26 43.19 12.00 23.24
N ASP A 27 42.68 11.91 24.46
CA ASP A 27 42.87 10.83 25.44
C ASP A 27 41.53 10.25 25.95
N ASP A 28 40.37 10.79 25.52
CA ASP A 28 39.04 10.22 25.77
C ASP A 28 38.64 9.19 24.69
N THR A 29 37.42 8.67 24.80
CA THR A 29 36.78 7.72 23.89
C THR A 29 35.27 7.97 23.71
N ASP A 30 34.74 9.04 24.32
CA ASP A 30 33.33 9.45 24.40
C ASP A 30 33.35 10.98 24.62
N ASP A 31 33.85 11.72 23.62
CA ASP A 31 34.29 13.12 23.70
C ASP A 31 33.21 14.12 24.18
N ASP A 32 31.92 13.79 24.06
CA ASP A 32 30.79 14.59 24.56
C ASP A 32 29.95 13.94 25.69
N ASN A 33 30.30 12.70 26.07
CA ASN A 33 29.68 11.92 27.15
C ASN A 33 28.17 11.61 26.95
N ASP A 34 27.70 11.49 25.70
CA ASP A 34 26.34 10.99 25.37
C ASP A 34 26.18 9.48 25.69
N GLY A 35 27.28 8.73 25.66
CA GLY A 35 27.34 7.27 25.88
C GLY A 35 27.63 6.43 24.63
N VAL A 36 27.84 7.06 23.48
CA VAL A 36 28.32 6.48 22.22
C VAL A 36 29.79 6.87 22.05
N ALA A 37 30.66 5.88 21.83
CA ALA A 37 32.09 6.14 21.69
C ALA A 37 32.42 6.75 20.32
N ASP A 38 33.30 7.76 20.23
CA ASP A 38 33.64 8.55 19.01
C ASP A 38 33.87 7.73 17.74
N THR A 39 34.38 6.50 17.90
CA THR A 39 34.62 5.56 16.79
C THR A 39 33.36 4.98 16.14
N SER A 40 32.20 5.16 16.77
CA SER A 40 30.86 4.73 16.34
C SER A 40 29.87 5.89 16.26
N ASP A 41 30.33 7.11 16.59
CA ASP A 41 29.52 8.32 16.64
C ASP A 41 29.68 9.13 15.36
N ALA A 42 28.58 9.65 14.82
CA ALA A 42 28.59 10.55 13.67
C ALA A 42 28.96 12.00 14.03
N PHE A 43 28.65 12.44 15.25
CA PHE A 43 28.89 13.78 15.79
C PHE A 43 29.56 13.73 17.18
N PRO A 44 30.83 13.27 17.33
CA PRO A 44 31.51 13.10 18.62
C PRO A 44 31.71 14.34 19.52
N PHE A 45 31.09 15.48 19.20
CA PHE A 45 31.18 16.73 19.95
C PHE A 45 29.79 17.40 20.14
N ASP A 46 28.70 16.68 19.88
CA ASP A 46 27.33 17.17 20.07
C ASP A 46 26.48 16.09 20.77
N PRO A 47 26.35 16.13 22.11
CA PRO A 47 25.70 15.08 22.91
C PRO A 47 24.16 15.07 22.78
N ALA A 48 23.65 15.63 21.69
CA ALA A 48 22.27 15.56 21.23
C ALA A 48 22.12 14.75 19.93
N GLU A 49 23.21 14.38 19.26
CA GLU A 49 23.22 13.65 17.97
C GLU A 49 24.33 12.61 17.96
N SER A 50 24.01 11.35 17.67
CA SER A 50 25.04 10.30 17.52
C SER A 50 24.82 9.35 16.32
N VAL A 51 23.79 9.63 15.51
CA VAL A 51 23.41 8.88 14.30
C VAL A 51 23.18 9.85 13.14
N ASP A 52 23.68 9.49 11.96
CA ASP A 52 23.54 10.15 10.66
C ASP A 52 23.27 9.03 9.65
N THR A 53 22.01 8.77 9.34
CA THR A 53 21.58 7.54 8.64
C THR A 53 21.77 7.63 7.11
N ASP A 54 21.51 8.79 6.50
CA ASP A 54 21.74 9.02 5.06
C ASP A 54 23.18 9.51 4.73
N GLY A 55 23.88 10.12 5.70
CA GLY A 55 25.24 10.65 5.55
C GLY A 55 25.31 12.10 5.03
N ASP A 56 24.24 12.89 5.14
CA ASP A 56 24.14 14.31 4.81
C ASP A 56 25.02 15.19 5.71
N GLY A 57 25.15 14.80 6.99
CA GLY A 57 25.83 15.57 8.04
C GLY A 57 24.91 16.41 8.93
N VAL A 58 23.60 16.14 8.90
CA VAL A 58 22.63 16.47 9.95
C VAL A 58 22.32 15.19 10.74
N GLY A 59 22.20 15.30 12.06
CA GLY A 59 21.91 14.14 12.91
C GLY A 59 20.43 13.80 12.96
N ASN A 60 20.10 12.52 13.13
CA ASN A 60 18.72 12.02 13.10
C ASN A 60 17.75 12.68 14.11
N ASN A 61 18.21 13.34 15.18
CA ASN A 61 17.29 14.09 16.07
C ASN A 61 16.98 15.51 15.57
N ALA A 62 17.69 15.98 14.53
CA ALA A 62 17.55 17.30 13.91
C ALA A 62 17.13 17.25 12.43
N ASP A 63 17.30 16.12 11.75
CA ASP A 63 16.77 15.90 10.41
C ASP A 63 15.24 15.68 10.43
N THR A 64 14.67 15.48 9.24
CA THR A 64 13.25 15.26 8.98
C THR A 64 12.99 14.25 7.84
N ASP A 65 14.06 13.65 7.30
CA ASP A 65 14.14 12.73 6.16
C ASP A 65 15.38 11.84 6.41
N ASP A 66 15.36 11.11 7.53
CA ASP A 66 16.49 10.48 8.21
C ASP A 66 17.34 9.55 7.32
N ASP A 67 16.74 8.95 6.28
CA ASP A 67 17.40 8.05 5.33
C ASP A 67 17.57 8.63 3.90
N GLY A 68 17.09 9.86 3.66
CA GLY A 68 17.32 10.63 2.44
C GLY A 68 16.56 10.12 1.21
N ASP A 69 15.51 9.33 1.40
CA ASP A 69 14.59 8.81 0.38
C ASP A 69 13.76 9.93 -0.30
N GLY A 70 13.38 10.96 0.47
CA GLY A 70 12.51 12.05 0.03
C GLY A 70 11.08 12.02 0.59
N VAL A 71 10.75 11.06 1.44
CA VAL A 71 9.59 11.06 2.34
C VAL A 71 10.04 11.50 3.74
N LEU A 72 9.24 12.33 4.41
CA LEU A 72 9.60 12.83 5.74
C LEU A 72 9.28 11.78 6.81
N ASP A 73 10.08 11.64 7.88
CA ASP A 73 9.89 10.61 8.92
C ASP A 73 8.50 10.62 9.60
N ALA A 74 7.81 11.76 9.54
CA ALA A 74 6.46 11.93 10.08
C ALA A 74 5.34 11.35 9.18
N ASP A 75 5.65 11.15 7.90
CA ASP A 75 4.80 10.56 6.87
C ASP A 75 5.34 9.19 6.38
N ASP A 76 6.54 8.79 6.80
CA ASP A 76 7.17 7.50 6.50
C ASP A 76 6.84 6.41 7.55
N ALA A 77 6.79 5.15 7.10
CA ALA A 77 6.58 3.98 7.95
C ALA A 77 7.89 3.32 8.44
N LEU A 78 8.97 3.38 7.65
CA LEU A 78 10.29 2.84 7.95
C LEU A 78 11.39 3.92 7.72
N PRO A 79 11.42 5.03 8.50
CA PRO A 79 12.28 6.21 8.27
C PRO A 79 13.80 6.00 8.45
N LEU A 80 14.28 4.76 8.42
CA LEU A 80 15.69 4.39 8.49
C LEU A 80 16.07 3.39 7.39
N ASP A 81 15.21 3.19 6.39
CA ASP A 81 15.40 2.31 5.25
C ASP A 81 14.87 2.97 3.97
N ALA A 82 15.75 3.71 3.29
CA ALA A 82 15.49 4.42 2.03
C ALA A 82 15.12 3.53 0.82
N THR A 83 14.64 2.31 1.07
CA THR A 83 13.99 1.44 0.09
C THR A 83 12.53 1.13 0.41
N GLU A 84 12.00 1.57 1.56
CA GLU A 84 10.66 1.25 2.06
C GLU A 84 9.99 2.48 2.71
N THR A 85 8.91 2.99 2.11
CA THR A 85 8.18 4.17 2.64
C THR A 85 6.74 3.86 3.10
N VAL A 86 6.32 2.60 2.96
CA VAL A 86 4.96 2.14 3.22
C VAL A 86 5.00 0.78 3.92
N ASP A 87 4.21 0.64 4.97
CA ASP A 87 3.89 -0.58 5.69
C ASP A 87 2.37 -0.57 5.87
N THR A 88 1.67 -1.42 5.11
CA THR A 88 0.20 -1.31 4.95
C THR A 88 -0.57 -2.05 6.04
N ASP A 89 -0.04 -3.16 6.57
CA ASP A 89 -0.62 -3.90 7.70
C ASP A 89 -0.08 -3.46 9.08
N GLY A 90 1.12 -2.86 9.12
CA GLY A 90 1.81 -2.36 10.30
C GLY A 90 2.66 -3.39 11.05
N ASP A 91 3.14 -4.46 10.39
CA ASP A 91 3.98 -5.51 11.01
C ASP A 91 5.45 -5.10 11.20
N GLY A 92 5.92 -4.07 10.47
CA GLY A 92 7.29 -3.57 10.46
C GLY A 92 8.16 -4.07 9.31
N ILE A 93 7.59 -4.71 8.29
CA ILE A 93 8.21 -5.01 7.00
C ILE A 93 7.57 -4.09 5.95
N GLY A 94 8.38 -3.35 5.19
CA GLY A 94 7.87 -2.48 4.14
C GLY A 94 7.33 -3.25 2.93
N ASN A 95 6.33 -2.67 2.26
CA ASN A 95 5.61 -3.27 1.13
C ASN A 95 6.50 -3.72 -0.06
N ASN A 96 7.74 -3.24 -0.24
CA ASN A 96 8.61 -3.77 -1.32
C ASN A 96 9.35 -5.06 -0.91
N ALA A 97 9.39 -5.39 0.38
CA ALA A 97 10.02 -6.56 0.97
C ALA A 97 9.01 -7.60 1.50
N ASP A 98 7.82 -7.16 1.90
CA ASP A 98 6.75 -8.06 2.32
C ASP A 98 6.14 -8.85 1.15
N ASN A 99 5.36 -9.87 1.47
CA ASN A 99 4.67 -10.74 0.51
C ASN A 99 3.17 -10.94 0.87
N ASP A 100 2.62 -10.19 1.81
CA ASP A 100 1.23 -10.26 2.33
C ASP A 100 0.83 -8.86 2.83
N ASP A 101 1.00 -7.85 1.95
CA ASP A 101 1.07 -6.40 2.22
C ASP A 101 -0.04 -5.84 3.16
N ASP A 102 -1.23 -6.46 3.23
CA ASP A 102 -2.34 -6.04 4.08
C ASP A 102 -2.67 -6.99 5.27
N GLY A 103 -1.88 -8.04 5.45
CA GLY A 103 -1.94 -8.95 6.61
C GLY A 103 -3.16 -9.87 6.64
N ASP A 104 -3.89 -10.01 5.53
CA ASP A 104 -5.06 -10.89 5.35
C ASP A 104 -4.71 -12.39 5.46
N GLY A 105 -3.50 -12.77 5.03
CA GLY A 105 -3.06 -14.15 4.89
C GLY A 105 -3.05 -14.67 3.45
N THR A 106 -3.28 -13.79 2.46
CA THR A 106 -3.30 -14.06 1.03
C THR A 106 -2.22 -13.25 0.33
N SER A 107 -1.08 -13.89 0.09
CA SER A 107 0.08 -13.22 -0.49
C SER A 107 -0.21 -12.44 -1.78
N ASP A 108 0.32 -11.23 -1.94
CA ASP A 108 0.06 -10.26 -3.04
C ASP A 108 0.08 -10.90 -4.43
N GLY A 109 1.00 -11.83 -4.68
CA GLY A 109 1.15 -12.52 -5.97
C GLY A 109 0.00 -13.49 -6.30
N ALA A 110 -0.90 -13.73 -5.36
CA ALA A 110 -2.12 -14.52 -5.48
C ALA A 110 -3.39 -13.69 -5.19
N ASP A 111 -3.23 -12.46 -4.71
CA ASP A 111 -4.33 -11.57 -4.34
C ASP A 111 -4.76 -10.65 -5.50
N ALA A 112 -6.04 -10.27 -5.52
CA ALA A 112 -6.60 -9.31 -6.47
C ALA A 112 -6.52 -7.86 -5.95
N PHE A 113 -6.51 -7.65 -4.63
CA PHE A 113 -6.46 -6.37 -3.94
C PHE A 113 -5.42 -6.38 -2.79
N PRO A 114 -4.11 -6.49 -3.07
CA PRO A 114 -3.07 -6.65 -2.03
C PRO A 114 -2.91 -5.55 -0.98
N LEU A 115 -3.77 -4.54 -0.96
CA LEU A 115 -3.73 -3.40 -0.03
C LEU A 115 -5.10 -3.19 0.66
N ASP A 116 -6.00 -4.18 0.60
CA ASP A 116 -7.32 -4.15 1.22
C ASP A 116 -7.67 -5.52 1.80
N SER A 117 -7.22 -5.74 3.04
CA SER A 117 -7.44 -6.95 3.86
C SER A 117 -8.89 -7.46 4.01
N MET A 118 -9.87 -6.79 3.40
CA MET A 118 -11.26 -7.22 3.31
C MET A 118 -11.62 -7.88 1.97
N GLU A 119 -10.73 -7.90 0.96
CA GLU A 119 -10.98 -8.38 -0.39
C GLU A 119 -9.76 -9.15 -0.96
N THR A 120 -9.95 -10.42 -1.33
CA THR A 120 -8.86 -11.27 -1.86
C THR A 120 -9.11 -11.82 -3.27
N VAL A 121 -10.33 -11.65 -3.77
CA VAL A 121 -10.81 -12.28 -5.01
C VAL A 121 -11.60 -11.28 -5.83
N ASP A 122 -11.26 -11.20 -7.11
CA ASP A 122 -12.02 -10.54 -8.19
C ASP A 122 -12.32 -11.63 -9.23
N THR A 123 -13.58 -12.07 -9.30
CA THR A 123 -13.96 -13.27 -10.08
C THR A 123 -14.24 -12.97 -11.56
N ASP A 124 -14.76 -11.79 -11.89
CA ASP A 124 -15.03 -11.37 -13.27
C ASP A 124 -13.93 -10.48 -13.87
N GLY A 125 -13.13 -9.81 -13.02
CA GLY A 125 -12.04 -8.91 -13.38
C GLY A 125 -12.44 -7.45 -13.57
N ASP A 126 -13.54 -6.98 -12.96
CA ASP A 126 -14.00 -5.58 -13.07
C ASP A 126 -13.31 -4.59 -12.11
N GLY A 127 -12.61 -5.10 -11.08
CA GLY A 127 -11.90 -4.31 -10.08
C GLY A 127 -12.72 -3.97 -8.83
N ILE A 128 -13.82 -4.67 -8.57
CA ILE A 128 -14.53 -4.71 -7.28
C ILE A 128 -14.37 -6.12 -6.69
N GLY A 129 -13.97 -6.21 -5.42
CA GLY A 129 -13.78 -7.51 -4.76
C GLY A 129 -15.11 -8.19 -4.44
N ASN A 130 -15.09 -9.54 -4.44
CA ASN A 130 -16.25 -10.40 -4.22
C ASN A 130 -17.02 -10.14 -2.90
N ASN A 131 -16.44 -9.49 -1.87
CA ASN A 131 -17.19 -9.14 -0.65
C ASN A 131 -17.96 -7.80 -0.77
N ALA A 132 -17.60 -6.95 -1.74
CA ALA A 132 -18.21 -5.65 -2.02
C ALA A 132 -19.02 -5.60 -3.32
N ASP A 133 -18.78 -6.50 -4.27
CA ASP A 133 -19.60 -6.66 -5.47
C ASP A 133 -20.96 -7.30 -5.14
N SER A 134 -21.83 -7.38 -6.14
CA SER A 134 -23.19 -7.88 -6.06
C SER A 134 -23.61 -8.74 -7.26
N ASP A 135 -22.69 -9.00 -8.19
CA ASP A 135 -22.84 -9.78 -9.42
C ASP A 135 -21.45 -10.36 -9.78
N ASP A 136 -20.89 -11.17 -8.87
CA ASP A 136 -19.48 -11.62 -8.79
C ASP A 136 -18.91 -12.24 -10.11
N ASP A 137 -19.76 -12.70 -11.03
CA ASP A 137 -19.37 -13.23 -12.35
C ASP A 137 -19.87 -12.40 -13.55
N ASN A 138 -20.60 -11.32 -13.27
CA ASN A 138 -21.10 -10.29 -14.18
C ASN A 138 -21.93 -10.84 -15.35
N ASP A 139 -22.69 -11.92 -15.10
CA ASP A 139 -23.66 -12.45 -16.06
C ASP A 139 -24.98 -11.66 -16.10
N GLY A 140 -25.19 -10.77 -15.12
CA GLY A 140 -26.34 -9.89 -14.99
C GLY A 140 -27.41 -10.40 -14.02
N VAL A 141 -27.08 -11.38 -13.17
CA VAL A 141 -27.96 -11.96 -12.15
C VAL A 141 -27.28 -11.84 -10.77
N PRO A 142 -27.70 -10.88 -9.92
CA PRO A 142 -27.04 -10.62 -8.64
C PRO A 142 -26.96 -11.86 -7.71
N ASP A 143 -25.85 -12.04 -7.00
CA ASP A 143 -25.52 -13.24 -6.18
C ASP A 143 -26.61 -13.60 -5.19
N ALA A 144 -27.25 -12.59 -4.60
CA ALA A 144 -28.37 -12.75 -3.66
C ALA A 144 -29.59 -13.48 -4.28
N THR A 145 -29.62 -13.62 -5.61
CA THR A 145 -30.62 -14.34 -6.40
C THR A 145 -30.05 -15.42 -7.30
N ASP A 146 -28.73 -15.52 -7.44
CA ASP A 146 -28.08 -16.51 -8.28
C ASP A 146 -27.80 -17.86 -7.56
N ILE A 147 -27.65 -18.94 -8.34
CA ILE A 147 -27.41 -20.30 -7.86
C ILE A 147 -25.96 -20.78 -8.02
N ALA A 148 -25.12 -20.02 -8.71
CA ALA A 148 -23.70 -20.30 -8.93
C ALA A 148 -22.90 -18.99 -9.17
N PRO A 149 -22.83 -18.04 -8.21
CA PRO A 149 -22.38 -16.65 -8.44
C PRO A 149 -20.94 -16.46 -8.95
N LEU A 150 -20.18 -17.54 -9.16
CA LEU A 150 -18.79 -17.54 -9.61
C LEU A 150 -18.65 -18.28 -10.97
N ASP A 151 -19.74 -18.42 -11.72
CA ASP A 151 -19.83 -19.16 -12.99
C ASP A 151 -20.92 -18.54 -13.88
N SER A 152 -20.52 -17.54 -14.67
CA SER A 152 -21.35 -16.77 -15.61
C SER A 152 -22.00 -17.58 -16.75
N THR A 153 -21.93 -18.91 -16.67
CA THR A 153 -22.64 -19.84 -17.55
C THR A 153 -23.83 -20.53 -16.85
N ARG A 154 -24.15 -20.19 -15.59
CA ARG A 154 -24.91 -21.08 -14.68
C ARG A 154 -26.03 -20.47 -13.82
N HIS A 155 -26.69 -19.40 -14.29
CA HIS A 155 -27.75 -18.70 -13.55
C HIS A 155 -29.04 -19.47 -13.18
N THR A 156 -29.33 -20.67 -13.72
CA THR A 156 -30.52 -21.44 -13.31
C THR A 156 -30.33 -22.94 -13.13
N GLU A 157 -31.27 -23.52 -12.37
CA GLU A 157 -31.40 -24.98 -12.17
C GLU A 157 -31.57 -25.75 -13.50
N SER A 158 -31.96 -25.08 -14.60
CA SER A 158 -32.09 -25.70 -15.92
C SER A 158 -30.73 -25.97 -16.60
N GLU A 159 -29.66 -25.28 -16.21
CA GLU A 159 -28.31 -25.47 -16.76
C GLU A 159 -27.53 -26.61 -16.07
N ARG A 160 -28.09 -27.30 -15.06
CA ARG A 160 -27.43 -28.43 -14.39
C ARG A 160 -27.33 -29.69 -15.27
N GLY A 161 -26.37 -29.67 -16.20
CA GLY A 161 -25.77 -30.87 -16.77
C GLY A 161 -26.29 -31.28 -18.15
N GLY A 162 -25.68 -30.74 -19.21
CA GLY A 162 -25.67 -31.31 -20.55
C GLY A 162 -24.90 -32.65 -20.66
N ALA A 163 -24.98 -33.52 -19.64
CA ALA A 163 -24.16 -34.72 -19.47
C ALA A 163 -25.02 -35.99 -19.36
N GLY A 164 -25.71 -36.33 -20.45
CA GLY A 164 -26.04 -37.72 -20.81
C GLY A 164 -26.97 -38.53 -19.90
N SER A 165 -28.28 -38.48 -20.18
CA SER A 165 -29.13 -39.68 -20.05
C SER A 165 -30.20 -39.74 -21.15
N MET A 166 -29.78 -40.18 -22.34
CA MET A 166 -30.68 -40.92 -23.22
C MET A 166 -30.99 -42.27 -22.53
N PHE A 167 -32.25 -42.56 -22.18
CA PHE A 167 -32.95 -43.85 -22.36
C PHE A 167 -34.22 -43.97 -21.47
N GLY A 168 -35.37 -44.26 -22.08
CA GLY A 168 -36.62 -44.73 -21.40
C GLY A 168 -37.74 -43.68 -21.29
N CYS A 169 -38.70 -43.54 -22.24
CA CYS A 169 -39.86 -44.45 -22.47
C CYS A 169 -40.79 -44.54 -21.22
N SER A 170 -42.11 -44.30 -21.17
CA SER A 170 -43.20 -44.06 -22.15
C SER A 170 -44.51 -43.74 -21.35
N VAL A 171 -45.67 -43.24 -21.84
CA VAL A 171 -46.21 -42.86 -23.17
C VAL A 171 -47.17 -41.65 -22.97
N GLY A 172 -47.42 -40.82 -24.00
CA GLY A 172 -48.55 -39.86 -24.02
C GLY A 172 -48.91 -39.45 -25.46
N ASN A 173 -50.09 -39.82 -25.94
CA ASN A 173 -50.40 -39.87 -27.39
C ASN A 173 -51.29 -38.71 -27.88
N GLY A 174 -51.03 -38.22 -29.10
CA GLY A 174 -51.85 -37.28 -29.87
C GLY A 174 -51.25 -35.87 -30.02
N GLY A 175 -51.27 -35.23 -31.19
CA GLY A 175 -51.74 -35.69 -32.51
C GLY A 175 -52.23 -34.53 -33.39
N GLY A 176 -51.42 -34.11 -34.36
CA GLY A 176 -51.70 -32.93 -35.22
C GLY A 176 -51.39 -31.60 -34.49
N ASN A 177 -51.14 -30.49 -35.18
CA ASN A 177 -51.06 -30.26 -36.63
C ASN A 177 -50.19 -29.01 -36.92
N ASP A 178 -49.67 -28.92 -38.14
CA ASP A 178 -48.83 -27.81 -38.60
C ASP A 178 -49.49 -26.42 -38.50
N ALA A 179 -48.61 -25.40 -38.49
CA ALA A 179 -48.82 -24.01 -38.87
C ALA A 179 -49.86 -23.18 -38.11
N SER A 180 -49.38 -22.14 -37.42
CA SER A 180 -49.60 -20.73 -37.83
C SER A 180 -48.91 -19.74 -36.89
N LEU A 181 -47.98 -18.94 -37.41
CA LEU A 181 -47.51 -17.71 -36.76
C LEU A 181 -48.60 -16.63 -36.90
N PRO A 182 -48.99 -15.93 -35.82
CA PRO A 182 -49.69 -14.66 -35.94
C PRO A 182 -48.68 -13.50 -35.98
N ILE A 183 -48.32 -13.05 -37.18
CA ILE A 183 -47.82 -11.69 -37.36
C ILE A 183 -49.01 -10.75 -37.16
N LEU A 184 -48.96 -9.86 -36.15
CA LEU A 184 -49.80 -8.68 -36.12
C LEU A 184 -48.97 -7.43 -35.86
N LEU A 185 -49.14 -6.47 -36.76
CA LEU A 185 -48.40 -5.22 -36.89
C LEU A 185 -49.22 -4.06 -36.29
N LEU A 186 -48.63 -2.86 -36.25
CA LEU A 186 -49.20 -1.54 -35.90
C LEU A 186 -49.13 -1.19 -34.38
N LEU A 187 -48.74 0.02 -33.96
CA LEU A 187 -48.40 1.26 -34.70
C LEU A 187 -47.59 2.28 -33.85
N SER A 188 -46.87 3.16 -34.55
CA SER A 188 -46.46 4.54 -34.18
C SER A 188 -45.58 4.80 -32.94
N GLY A 189 -44.43 5.47 -33.16
CA GLY A 189 -43.57 5.98 -32.08
C GLY A 189 -42.31 6.71 -32.56
N LEU A 190 -42.40 7.55 -33.61
CA LEU A 190 -41.23 8.27 -34.13
C LEU A 190 -40.91 9.50 -33.27
N TRP A 191 -39.84 9.46 -32.48
CA TRP A 191 -39.19 10.67 -31.96
C TRP A 191 -37.68 10.59 -32.10
N PHE A 192 -37.11 11.64 -32.66
CA PHE A 192 -35.69 11.84 -32.88
C PHE A 192 -35.31 13.12 -32.13
N VAL A 193 -34.21 13.16 -31.38
CA VAL A 193 -33.29 14.32 -31.31
C VAL A 193 -32.08 14.04 -30.39
N ARG A 194 -30.89 14.20 -30.99
CA ARG A 194 -29.57 14.54 -30.43
C ARG A 194 -29.01 13.79 -29.20
N ARG A 195 -27.97 12.99 -29.49
CA ARG A 195 -26.75 12.98 -28.65
C ARG A 195 -26.19 14.40 -28.50
N ARG A 196 -25.73 14.76 -27.29
CA ARG A 196 -24.62 15.70 -27.13
C ARG A 196 -23.43 14.94 -26.56
N LYS A 197 -22.28 15.11 -27.20
CA LYS A 197 -20.98 14.67 -26.71
C LYS A 197 -20.49 15.78 -25.78
N LEU A 198 -20.30 15.49 -24.49
CA LEU A 198 -19.57 16.39 -23.60
C LEU A 198 -18.09 15.97 -23.67
N LEU A 199 -17.24 16.97 -23.88
CA LEU A 199 -15.79 16.90 -23.68
C LEU A 199 -15.49 17.72 -22.40
N PRO A 200 -14.37 17.45 -21.71
CA PRO A 200 -14.06 18.14 -20.46
C PRO A 200 -13.58 19.58 -20.73
N ASP A 201 -14.25 20.55 -20.11
CA ASP A 201 -13.77 21.93 -20.05
C ASP A 201 -12.84 22.08 -18.85
N GLY A 202 -11.54 22.11 -19.09
CA GLY A 202 -10.54 22.47 -18.09
C GLY A 202 -10.40 23.99 -17.94
N GLY A 203 -10.16 24.44 -16.70
CA GLY A 203 -9.57 25.75 -16.39
C GLY A 203 -10.43 27.00 -16.64
N LEU A 204 -10.60 27.82 -15.60
CA LEU A 204 -9.72 28.98 -15.41
C LEU A 204 -9.98 29.70 -14.08
N THR A 205 -8.87 30.11 -13.50
CA THR A 205 -8.63 31.10 -12.44
C THR A 205 -9.69 32.22 -12.28
N ALA A 206 -9.93 32.62 -11.02
CA ALA A 206 -10.35 33.98 -10.69
C ALA A 206 -9.31 34.64 -9.75
N SER A 207 -9.03 35.91 -10.02
CA SER A 207 -8.15 36.83 -9.26
C SER A 207 -9.00 37.76 -8.40
#